data_AF-A0A0E0NWT7-F1
#
_entry.id   AF-A0A0E0NWT7-F1
#
_cell.length_a   1.000
_cell.length_b   1.000
_cell.length_c   1.000
_cell.angle_alpha   90.00
_cell.angle_beta   90.00
_cell.angle_gamma   90.00
#
_symmetry.space_group_name_H-M   'P 1'
#
loop_
_entity.id
_entity.type
_entity.pdbx_description
1 polymer ?
#
loop_
_entity_poly.entity_id
_entity_poly.type
_entity_poly.pdbx_seq_one_letter_code
_entity_poly.pdbx_strand_id
1 'polypeptide(L)'
;MRVRQNIDNPNLADTYNPRAGRITYLNSQKFPILNLVPMSAVKVNLYQNALLSPFWNINAHSVVYITQGRARVQVVNNNGKTVFDGELRCGQLLIIPQHHVVIKKAQREGCSYIALKTNPNSMVSHMAGKNSIFRALPDDVVANAYRISREARRLKHNRGDELGVFTPSHAYKSYQDISVSA
;
A
#
# COMPACT_ATOMS: atom_id res chain seq x y z
N MET A 1 3.61 13.78 28.90
CA MET A 1 4.02 12.92 27.77
C MET A 1 2.79 12.20 27.24
N ARG A 2 2.49 12.26 25.94
CA ARG A 2 1.32 11.53 25.37
C ARG A 2 1.68 10.05 25.21
N VAL A 3 0.86 9.16 25.77
CA VAL A 3 1.11 7.70 25.77
C VAL A 3 0.09 6.90 24.96
N ARG A 4 -0.92 7.58 24.39
CA ARG A 4 -1.93 6.99 23.51
C ARG A 4 -2.20 7.88 22.32
N GLN A 5 -2.38 7.29 21.14
CA GLN A 5 -2.84 7.97 19.94
C GLN A 5 -3.90 7.12 19.23
N ASN A 6 -5.03 7.72 18.86
CA ASN A 6 -6.02 7.09 18.00
C ASN A 6 -5.58 7.23 16.53
N ILE A 7 -5.46 6.11 15.81
CA ILE A 7 -5.09 6.05 14.40
C ILE A 7 -6.24 5.66 13.47
N ASP A 8 -7.44 5.43 14.03
CA ASP A 8 -8.63 5.03 13.27
C ASP A 8 -9.57 6.22 12.95
N ASN A 9 -9.25 7.42 13.40
CA ASN A 9 -9.99 8.64 13.04
C ASN A 9 -9.83 8.94 11.52
N PRO A 10 -10.91 8.95 10.72
CA PRO A 10 -10.88 9.30 9.30
C PRO A 10 -10.17 10.61 8.98
N ASN A 11 -10.33 11.63 9.83
CA ASN A 11 -9.86 12.99 9.61
C ASN A 11 -8.34 13.12 9.78
N LEU A 12 -7.67 12.07 10.27
CA LEU A 12 -6.22 12.02 10.47
C LEU A 12 -5.50 11.20 9.39
N ALA A 13 -6.21 10.79 8.33
CA ALA A 13 -5.61 10.04 7.23
C ALA A 13 -4.55 10.88 6.50
N ASP A 14 -3.38 10.27 6.25
CA ASP A 14 -2.30 10.86 5.47
C ASP A 14 -2.50 10.69 3.97
N THR A 15 -3.22 9.64 3.59
CA THR A 15 -3.57 9.37 2.20
C THR A 15 -5.00 8.92 2.17
N TYR A 16 -5.78 9.51 1.27
CA TYR A 16 -7.19 9.22 1.09
C TYR A 16 -7.54 9.17 -0.38
N ASN A 17 -8.26 8.12 -0.75
CA ASN A 17 -8.91 7.99 -2.04
C ASN A 17 -10.39 7.63 -1.77
N PRO A 18 -11.35 8.50 -2.13
CA PRO A 18 -12.76 8.32 -1.80
C PRO A 18 -13.40 7.06 -2.39
N ARG A 19 -12.73 6.41 -3.35
CA ARG A 19 -13.21 5.18 -3.99
C ARG A 19 -12.41 3.93 -3.65
N ALA A 20 -11.33 4.07 -2.87
CA ALA A 20 -10.42 2.96 -2.58
C ALA A 20 -10.12 2.78 -1.09
N GLY A 21 -10.07 3.87 -0.31
CA GLY A 21 -9.79 3.79 1.12
C GLY A 21 -8.82 4.85 1.62
N ARG A 22 -8.18 4.56 2.75
CA ARG A 22 -7.28 5.49 3.43
C ARG A 22 -6.11 4.81 4.14
N ILE A 23 -5.06 5.57 4.38
CA ILE A 23 -3.89 5.16 5.15
C ILE A 23 -3.58 6.25 6.19
N THR A 24 -3.35 5.83 7.43
CA THR A 24 -2.87 6.68 8.53
C THR A 24 -1.56 6.12 9.05
N TYR A 25 -0.49 6.90 8.99
CA TYR A 25 0.81 6.59 9.53
C TYR A 25 0.97 7.18 10.94
N LEU A 26 1.53 6.38 11.84
CA LEU A 26 1.94 6.79 13.18
C LEU A 26 3.43 6.48 13.36
N ASN A 27 4.25 7.52 13.25
CA ASN A 27 5.70 7.49 13.38
C ASN A 27 6.16 8.39 14.54
N SER A 28 7.46 8.45 14.80
CA SER A 28 7.96 9.26 15.93
C SER A 28 7.84 10.77 15.72
N GLN A 29 7.68 11.25 14.48
CA GLN A 29 7.36 12.66 14.21
C GLN A 29 5.98 13.03 14.75
N LYS A 30 4.97 12.16 14.58
CA LYS A 30 3.61 12.37 15.11
C LYS A 30 3.45 11.97 16.57
N PHE A 31 4.26 11.02 17.05
CA PHE A 31 4.12 10.43 18.37
C PHE A 31 5.50 10.09 18.98
N PRO A 32 6.16 11.07 19.61
CA PRO A 32 7.58 10.98 19.98
C PRO A 32 7.99 9.81 20.89
N ILE A 33 7.05 9.24 21.68
CA ILE A 33 7.32 8.06 22.51
C ILE A 33 7.78 6.84 21.69
N LEU A 34 7.44 6.80 20.39
CA LEU A 34 7.92 5.77 19.47
C LEU A 34 9.43 5.80 19.23
N ASN A 35 10.16 6.84 19.66
CA ASN A 35 11.62 6.79 19.68
C ASN A 35 12.15 5.89 20.80
N LEU A 36 11.41 5.74 21.91
CA LEU A 36 11.79 4.87 23.03
C LEU A 36 11.49 3.41 22.74
N VAL A 37 10.41 3.17 22.00
CA VAL A 37 9.99 1.86 21.53
C VAL A 37 10.15 1.88 20.02
N PRO A 38 11.32 1.48 19.46
CA PRO A 38 11.74 1.78 18.08
C PRO A 38 10.86 1.11 17.01
N MET A 39 9.63 1.60 16.91
CA MET A 39 8.53 1.01 16.18
C MET A 39 7.59 2.10 15.66
N SER A 40 6.90 1.82 14.56
CA SER A 40 5.82 2.65 14.04
C SER A 40 4.56 1.79 13.85
N ALA A 41 3.43 2.45 13.60
CA ALA A 41 2.19 1.78 13.25
C ALA A 41 1.55 2.40 12.02
N VAL A 42 0.83 1.59 11.25
CA VAL A 42 0.05 2.03 10.09
C VAL A 42 -1.36 1.46 10.20
N LYS A 43 -2.37 2.31 10.09
CA LYS A 43 -3.76 1.90 9.91
C LYS A 43 -4.14 2.03 8.45
N VAL A 44 -4.70 0.97 7.89
CA VAL A 44 -5.19 0.97 6.50
C VAL A 44 -6.63 0.48 6.48
N ASN A 45 -7.48 1.21 5.76
CA ASN A 45 -8.85 0.81 5.50
C ASN A 45 -9.02 0.79 3.98
N LEU A 46 -9.25 -0.38 3.41
CA LEU A 46 -9.52 -0.61 2.01
C LEU A 46 -11.02 -0.83 1.81
N TYR A 47 -11.61 -0.11 0.87
CA TYR A 47 -13.00 -0.31 0.47
C TYR A 47 -13.15 -1.58 -0.36
N GLN A 48 -14.40 -1.91 -0.68
CA GLN A 48 -14.76 -3.09 -1.47
C GLN A 48 -13.87 -3.21 -2.72
N ASN A 49 -13.21 -4.36 -2.86
CA ASN A 49 -12.36 -4.70 -4.01
C ASN A 49 -11.16 -3.76 -4.26
N ALA A 50 -10.88 -2.83 -3.34
CA ALA A 50 -9.78 -1.89 -3.49
C ALA A 50 -8.43 -2.60 -3.37
N LEU A 51 -7.43 -2.06 -4.06
CA LEU A 51 -6.08 -2.62 -4.10
C LEU A 51 -5.12 -1.66 -3.41
N LEU A 52 -4.30 -2.15 -2.51
CA LEU A 52 -3.14 -1.41 -2.04
C LEU A 52 -2.00 -1.61 -3.05
N SER A 53 -1.42 -0.51 -3.51
CA SER A 53 -0.30 -0.48 -4.44
C SER A 53 0.78 -1.47 -4.00
N PRO A 54 1.31 -2.32 -4.89
CA PRO A 54 2.43 -3.20 -4.55
C PRO A 54 3.60 -2.38 -4.01
N PHE A 55 4.19 -2.82 -2.89
CA PHE A 55 5.28 -2.11 -2.23
C PHE A 55 6.19 -3.07 -1.46
N TRP A 56 7.38 -2.60 -1.09
CA TRP A 56 8.21 -3.25 -0.07
C TRP A 56 8.55 -2.28 1.07
N ASN A 57 8.80 -2.81 2.27
CA ASN A 57 9.32 -2.04 3.38
C ASN A 57 10.83 -1.85 3.22
N ILE A 58 11.31 -0.60 3.28
CA ILE A 58 12.72 -0.24 3.04
C ILE A 58 13.58 -0.52 4.29
N ASN A 59 13.07 -0.21 5.48
CA ASN A 59 13.87 -0.18 6.71
C ASN A 59 13.16 -0.83 7.93
N ALA A 60 12.17 -1.70 7.69
CA ALA A 60 11.41 -2.35 8.75
C ALA A 60 10.81 -3.69 8.31
N HIS A 61 10.66 -4.62 9.26
CA HIS A 61 9.68 -5.71 9.15
C HIS A 61 8.28 -5.18 9.43
N SER A 62 7.24 -5.85 8.95
CA SER A 62 5.85 -5.48 9.17
C SER A 62 5.05 -6.64 9.73
N VAL A 63 4.44 -6.45 10.89
CA VAL A 63 3.48 -7.37 11.50
C VAL A 63 2.08 -6.85 11.21
N VAL A 64 1.37 -7.51 10.30
CA VAL A 64 0.03 -7.10 9.83
C VAL A 64 -1.03 -7.89 10.58
N TYR A 65 -1.99 -7.21 11.18
CA TYR A 65 -3.15 -7.80 11.87
C TYR A 65 -4.45 -7.27 11.28
N ILE A 66 -5.32 -8.17 10.79
CA ILE A 66 -6.60 -7.79 10.20
C ILE A 66 -7.63 -7.52 11.31
N THR A 67 -8.16 -6.30 11.32
CA THR A 67 -9.15 -5.87 12.32
C THR A 67 -10.59 -6.06 11.86
N GLN A 68 -10.85 -6.01 10.55
CA GLN A 68 -12.18 -6.17 9.94
C GLN A 68 -12.08 -6.66 8.49
N GLY A 69 -13.09 -7.39 8.02
CA GLY A 69 -13.17 -7.88 6.64
C GLY A 69 -12.08 -8.88 6.30
N ARG A 70 -11.69 -8.92 5.02
CA ARG A 70 -10.63 -9.82 4.53
C ARG A 70 -9.97 -9.32 3.24
N ALA A 71 -8.74 -9.78 3.01
CA ALA A 71 -7.96 -9.43 1.82
C ALA A 71 -7.19 -10.64 1.29
N ARG A 72 -7.07 -10.74 -0.05
CA ARG A 72 -6.04 -11.58 -0.67
C ARG A 72 -4.71 -10.85 -0.55
N VAL A 73 -3.70 -11.54 -0.03
CA VAL A 73 -2.36 -11.02 0.15
C VAL A 73 -1.37 -11.94 -0.56
N GLN A 74 -0.47 -11.34 -1.32
CA GLN A 74 0.66 -12.03 -1.93
C GLN A 74 1.96 -11.40 -1.43
N VAL A 75 2.92 -12.23 -1.07
CA VAL A 75 4.25 -11.82 -0.61
C VAL A 75 5.31 -12.55 -1.44
N VAL A 76 6.23 -11.79 -2.01
CA VAL A 76 7.33 -12.29 -2.85
C VAL A 76 8.66 -11.93 -2.19
N ASN A 77 9.56 -12.91 -2.09
CA ASN A 77 10.89 -12.71 -1.51
C ASN A 77 11.89 -12.14 -2.54
N ASN A 78 13.12 -11.92 -2.10
CA ASN A 78 14.22 -11.42 -2.92
C ASN A 78 14.64 -12.33 -4.08
N ASN A 79 14.26 -13.61 -4.06
CA ASN A 79 14.52 -14.55 -5.16
C ASN A 79 13.38 -14.59 -6.18
N GLY A 80 12.36 -13.73 -6.04
CA GLY A 80 11.17 -13.76 -6.90
C GLY A 80 10.20 -14.91 -6.57
N LYS A 81 10.43 -15.66 -5.48
CA LYS A 81 9.53 -16.74 -5.05
C LYS A 81 8.37 -16.15 -4.25
N THR A 82 7.14 -16.52 -4.64
CA THR A 82 5.95 -16.28 -3.84
C THR A 82 6.00 -17.12 -2.57
N VAL A 83 6.26 -16.47 -1.43
CA VAL A 83 6.37 -17.12 -0.12
C VAL A 83 5.05 -17.13 0.65
N PHE A 84 4.09 -16.31 0.23
CA PHE A 84 2.72 -16.36 0.71
C PHE A 84 1.76 -15.94 -0.41
N ASP A 85 0.69 -16.69 -0.60
CA ASP A 85 -0.44 -16.31 -1.46
C ASP A 85 -1.75 -16.86 -0.89
N GLY A 86 -2.48 -16.01 -0.17
CA GLY A 86 -3.58 -16.46 0.66
C GLY A 86 -4.54 -15.34 1.03
N GLU A 87 -5.66 -15.71 1.63
CA GLU A 87 -6.60 -14.75 2.20
C GLU A 87 -6.30 -14.57 3.70
N LEU A 88 -6.23 -13.32 4.15
CA LEU A 88 -6.21 -12.98 5.57
C LEU A 88 -7.56 -12.41 5.98
N ARG A 89 -8.10 -12.91 7.09
CA ARG A 89 -9.41 -12.56 7.68
C ARG A 89 -9.23 -11.90 9.03
N CYS A 90 -10.28 -11.23 9.50
CA CYS A 90 -10.34 -10.65 10.85
C CYS A 90 -9.76 -11.61 11.92
N GLY A 91 -8.88 -11.08 12.78
CA GLY A 91 -8.21 -11.85 13.82
C GLY A 91 -6.91 -12.55 13.38
N GLN A 92 -6.62 -12.62 12.08
CA GLN A 92 -5.39 -13.23 11.59
C GLN A 92 -4.24 -12.23 11.48
N LEU A 93 -3.03 -12.77 11.63
CA LEU A 93 -1.77 -12.04 11.57
C LEU A 93 -0.87 -12.59 10.46
N LEU A 94 -0.14 -11.72 9.78
CA LEU A 94 0.92 -12.07 8.84
C LEU A 94 2.16 -11.21 9.07
N ILE A 95 3.33 -11.85 9.17
CA ILE A 95 4.61 -11.16 9.20
C ILE A 95 5.13 -11.03 7.76
N ILE A 96 5.50 -9.81 7.39
CA ILE A 96 6.09 -9.47 6.10
C ILE A 96 7.52 -8.95 6.39
N PRO A 97 8.55 -9.73 6.06
CA PRO A 97 9.91 -9.30 6.30
C PRO A 97 10.28 -8.05 5.47
N GLN A 98 11.32 -7.33 5.91
CA GLN A 98 11.88 -6.22 5.16
C GLN A 98 12.29 -6.68 3.75
N HIS A 99 12.19 -5.77 2.77
CA HIS A 99 12.48 -6.00 1.34
C HIS A 99 11.63 -7.06 0.63
N HIS A 100 10.66 -7.69 1.30
CA HIS A 100 9.68 -8.51 0.61
C HIS A 100 8.62 -7.62 -0.05
N VAL A 101 8.30 -7.91 -1.30
CA VAL A 101 7.25 -7.22 -2.03
C VAL A 101 5.91 -7.79 -1.57
N VAL A 102 4.98 -6.91 -1.22
CA VAL A 102 3.61 -7.28 -0.86
C VAL A 102 2.61 -6.54 -1.73
N ILE A 103 1.55 -7.25 -2.11
CA ILE A 103 0.33 -6.68 -2.67
C ILE A 103 -0.88 -7.17 -1.85
N LYS A 104 -1.85 -6.29 -1.63
CA LYS A 104 -3.07 -6.60 -0.86
C LYS A 104 -4.30 -6.11 -1.59
N LYS A 105 -5.27 -7.01 -1.82
CA LYS A 105 -6.56 -6.67 -2.42
C LYS A 105 -7.67 -7.00 -1.44
N ALA A 106 -8.46 -6.01 -1.07
CA ALA A 106 -9.65 -6.23 -0.26
C ALA A 106 -10.68 -7.06 -1.03
N GLN A 107 -11.47 -7.84 -0.30
CA GLN A 107 -12.60 -8.58 -0.87
C GLN A 107 -13.88 -7.72 -0.86
N ARG A 108 -15.04 -8.36 -1.04
CA ARG A 108 -16.33 -7.67 -1.24
C ARG A 108 -16.73 -6.79 -0.05
N GLU A 109 -16.42 -7.22 1.16
CA GLU A 109 -16.74 -6.50 2.40
C GLU A 109 -15.70 -5.42 2.77
N GLY A 110 -14.67 -5.21 1.94
CA GLY A 110 -13.53 -4.37 2.30
C GLY A 110 -12.54 -5.07 3.24
N CYS A 111 -11.53 -4.33 3.69
CA CYS A 111 -10.55 -4.83 4.65
C CYS A 111 -9.94 -3.69 5.45
N SER A 112 -9.95 -3.81 6.78
CA SER A 112 -9.24 -2.90 7.68
C SER A 112 -8.16 -3.66 8.44
N TYR A 113 -6.96 -3.10 8.53
CA TYR A 113 -5.85 -3.74 9.23
C TYR A 113 -4.93 -2.73 9.90
N ILE A 114 -4.19 -3.19 10.90
CA ILE A 114 -3.08 -2.46 11.54
C ILE A 114 -1.79 -3.17 11.18
N ALA A 115 -0.75 -2.40 10.85
CA ALA A 115 0.59 -2.91 10.66
C ALA A 115 1.53 -2.27 11.68
N LEU A 116 2.11 -3.06 12.57
CA LEU A 116 3.23 -2.65 13.40
C LEU A 116 4.52 -2.83 12.62
N LYS A 117 5.44 -1.88 12.71
CA LYS A 117 6.70 -1.93 11.98
C LYS A 117 7.86 -1.68 12.91
N THR A 118 8.94 -2.44 12.72
CA THR A 118 10.12 -2.46 13.60
C THR A 118 11.08 -1.30 13.34
N ASN A 119 10.55 -0.09 13.10
CA ASN A 119 11.32 1.13 12.93
C ASN A 119 10.43 2.35 13.24
N PRO A 120 10.88 3.33 14.05
CA PRO A 120 10.07 4.49 14.43
C PRO A 120 9.66 5.38 13.27
N ASN A 121 10.44 5.37 12.18
CA ASN A 121 10.21 6.13 10.95
C ASN A 121 10.26 5.19 9.75
N SER A 122 9.40 4.17 9.78
CA SER A 122 9.33 3.17 8.72
C SER A 122 9.00 3.79 7.35
N MET A 123 9.75 3.38 6.32
CA MET A 123 9.56 3.82 4.94
C MET A 123 9.17 2.64 4.04
N VAL A 124 8.40 2.94 2.99
CA VAL A 124 8.02 1.99 1.95
C VAL A 124 8.36 2.55 0.57
N SER A 125 8.61 1.66 -0.38
CA SER A 125 8.73 2.04 -1.80
C SER A 125 7.60 1.38 -2.58
N HIS A 126 6.83 2.19 -3.30
CA HIS A 126 5.73 1.71 -4.13
C HIS A 126 6.21 1.34 -5.53
N MET A 127 5.67 0.26 -6.07
CA MET A 127 5.95 -0.18 -7.43
C MET A 127 4.99 0.43 -8.44
N ALA A 128 3.75 0.76 -8.06
CA ALA A 128 2.78 1.39 -8.97
C ALA A 128 2.15 2.65 -8.35
N GLY A 129 1.57 3.51 -9.20
CA GLY A 129 0.91 4.75 -8.79
C GLY A 129 1.80 6.00 -8.88
N LYS A 130 1.29 7.13 -8.39
CA LYS A 130 1.87 8.46 -8.59
C LYS A 130 3.32 8.61 -8.10
N ASN A 131 3.66 7.98 -6.98
CA ASN A 131 4.98 8.02 -6.35
C ASN A 131 5.77 6.72 -6.53
N SER A 132 5.49 5.95 -7.59
CA SER A 132 6.14 4.67 -7.81
C SER A 132 7.59 4.79 -8.29
N ILE A 133 8.38 3.75 -8.00
CA ILE A 133 9.73 3.63 -8.54
C ILE A 133 9.73 3.60 -10.08
N PHE A 134 8.72 3.00 -10.73
CA PHE A 134 8.62 3.04 -12.19
C PHE A 134 8.48 4.47 -12.72
N ARG A 135 7.73 5.34 -12.05
CA ARG A 135 7.63 6.75 -12.45
C ARG A 135 8.94 7.51 -12.28
N ALA A 136 9.77 7.12 -11.31
CA ALA A 136 11.06 7.74 -11.06
C ALA A 136 12.15 7.32 -12.07
N LEU A 137 11.97 6.21 -12.80
CA LEU A 137 12.91 5.76 -13.82
C LEU A 137 12.65 6.46 -15.17
N PRO A 138 13.69 6.76 -15.97
CA PRO A 138 13.50 7.21 -17.36
C PRO A 138 12.71 6.19 -18.19
N ASP A 139 11.93 6.68 -19.17
CA ASP A 139 11.11 5.81 -20.04
C ASP A 139 11.95 4.74 -20.73
N ASP A 140 13.12 5.12 -21.25
CA ASP A 140 14.01 4.20 -21.96
C ASP A 140 14.60 3.11 -21.06
N VAL A 141 14.84 3.41 -19.77
CA VAL A 141 15.31 2.40 -18.81
C VAL A 141 14.24 1.33 -18.60
N VAL A 142 12.99 1.74 -18.44
CA VAL A 142 11.86 0.81 -18.29
C VAL A 142 11.63 0.04 -19.59
N ALA A 143 11.65 0.72 -20.74
CA ALA A 143 11.47 0.12 -22.06
C ALA A 143 12.49 -1.00 -22.30
N ASN A 144 13.77 -0.70 -22.10
CA ASN A 144 14.84 -1.67 -22.33
C ASN A 144 14.83 -2.82 -21.31
N ALA A 145 14.65 -2.52 -20.01
CA ALA A 145 14.67 -3.53 -18.95
C ALA A 145 13.56 -4.59 -19.11
N TYR A 146 12.37 -4.15 -19.54
CA TYR A 146 11.21 -5.03 -19.72
C TYR A 146 10.99 -5.48 -21.18
N ARG A 147 11.85 -5.04 -22.11
CA ARG A 147 11.71 -5.28 -23.57
C ARG A 147 10.32 -4.85 -24.09
N ILE A 148 9.91 -3.65 -23.69
CA ILE A 148 8.64 -3.04 -24.08
C ILE A 148 8.89 -1.68 -24.74
N SER A 149 7.93 -1.16 -25.51
CA SER A 149 8.08 0.09 -26.27
C SER A 149 7.25 1.22 -25.62
N ARG A 150 6.27 1.76 -26.34
CA ARG A 150 5.29 2.76 -25.86
C ARG A 150 4.51 2.28 -24.63
N GLU A 151 4.48 0.97 -24.38
CA GLU A 151 3.89 0.38 -23.19
C GLU A 151 4.62 0.79 -21.89
N ALA A 152 5.90 1.18 -21.95
CA ALA A 152 6.63 1.68 -20.78
C ALA A 152 5.93 2.88 -20.16
N ARG A 153 5.50 3.83 -20.99
CA ARG A 153 4.75 5.02 -20.54
C ARG A 153 3.41 4.63 -19.93
N ARG A 154 2.71 3.64 -20.50
CA ARG A 154 1.47 3.10 -19.93
C ARG A 154 1.73 2.44 -18.57
N LEU A 155 2.78 1.63 -18.44
CA LEU A 155 3.15 0.99 -17.17
C LEU A 155 3.41 2.03 -16.07
N LYS A 156 4.08 3.14 -16.41
CA LYS A 156 4.33 4.25 -15.48
C LYS A 156 3.07 5.03 -15.13
N HIS A 157 2.19 5.27 -16.10
CA HIS A 157 1.13 6.28 -15.95
C HIS A 157 -0.31 5.74 -15.84
N ASN A 158 -0.57 4.46 -16.11
CA ASN A 158 -1.93 3.90 -16.19
C ASN A 158 -2.75 3.96 -14.90
N ARG A 159 -2.14 4.25 -13.73
CA ARG A 159 -2.84 4.48 -12.45
C ARG A 159 -3.13 5.96 -12.15
N GLY A 160 -2.89 6.86 -13.11
CA GLY A 160 -3.18 8.28 -12.96
C GLY A 160 -2.51 8.87 -11.71
N ASP A 161 -3.23 9.67 -10.95
CA ASP A 161 -2.71 10.27 -9.71
C ASP A 161 -2.96 9.43 -8.45
N GLU A 162 -3.40 8.18 -8.58
CA GLU A 162 -3.66 7.33 -7.42
C GLU A 162 -2.36 7.05 -6.63
N LEU A 163 -2.46 7.17 -5.31
CA LEU A 163 -1.35 7.08 -4.36
C LEU A 163 -1.68 6.07 -3.27
N GLY A 164 -0.85 5.04 -3.11
CA GLY A 164 -1.00 4.04 -2.05
C GLY A 164 -2.19 3.10 -2.22
N VAL A 165 -3.42 3.63 -2.28
CA VAL A 165 -4.68 2.89 -2.43
C VAL A 165 -5.33 3.15 -3.80
N PHE A 166 -5.71 2.08 -4.49
CA PHE A 166 -6.20 2.10 -5.86
C PHE A 166 -7.66 1.66 -5.95
N THR A 167 -8.40 2.39 -6.78
CA THR A 167 -9.79 2.14 -7.13
C THR A 167 -9.92 0.79 -7.83
N PRO A 168 -10.98 0.00 -7.54
CA PRO A 168 -11.23 -1.25 -8.24
C PRO A 168 -11.33 -1.07 -9.76
N SER A 169 -10.78 -2.02 -10.53
CA SER A 169 -10.61 -1.94 -11.98
C SER A 169 -11.90 -1.66 -12.77
N HIS A 170 -13.05 -2.16 -12.29
CA HIS A 170 -14.35 -1.91 -12.94
C HIS A 170 -14.82 -0.45 -12.84
N ALA A 171 -14.46 0.25 -11.74
CA ALA A 171 -14.78 1.67 -11.55
C ALA A 171 -13.69 2.60 -12.12
N TYR A 172 -12.49 2.07 -12.39
CA TYR A 172 -11.39 2.83 -12.99
C TYR A 172 -11.65 3.13 -14.48
N LYS A 173 -12.17 2.15 -15.24
CA LYS A 173 -12.51 2.33 -16.67
C LYS A 173 -13.60 3.38 -16.88
N SER A 174 -14.68 3.31 -16.10
CA SER A 174 -15.79 4.27 -16.22
C SER A 174 -15.38 5.72 -15.93
N TYR A 175 -14.34 5.95 -15.12
CA TYR A 175 -13.86 7.30 -14.82
C TYR A 175 -12.91 7.84 -15.88
N GLN A 176 -12.04 7.01 -16.47
CA GLN A 176 -11.22 7.44 -17.60
C GLN A 176 -12.10 7.92 -18.75
N ASP A 177 -13.20 7.21 -19.05
CA ASP A 177 -14.16 7.61 -20.07
C ASP A 177 -14.79 8.99 -19.79
N ILE A 178 -15.13 9.29 -18.52
CA ILE A 178 -15.69 10.59 -18.10
C ILE A 178 -14.64 11.70 -18.14
N SER A 179 -13.40 11.42 -17.74
CA SER A 179 -12.32 12.44 -17.71
C SER A 179 -11.75 12.79 -19.09
N VAL A 180 -11.94 11.93 -20.09
CA VAL A 180 -11.49 12.15 -21.47
C VAL A 180 -12.56 12.87 -22.31
N SER A 181 -13.79 12.96 -21.81
CA SER A 181 -14.92 13.64 -22.46
C SER A 181 -15.23 15.03 -21.89
N ALA A 182 -14.33 15.60 -21.09
CA ALA A 182 -14.39 16.94 -20.51
C ALA A 182 -13.23 17.83 -21.00
#